data_AF-A0AA39HNL5-F1
#
_entry.id   AF-A0AA39HNL5-F1
#
_cell.length_a   1.000
_cell.length_b   1.000
_cell.length_c   1.000
_cell.angle_alpha   90.00
_cell.angle_beta   90.00
_cell.angle_gamma   90.00
#
_symmetry.space_group_name_H-M   'P 1'
#
loop_
_entity.id
_entity.type
_entity.pdbx_description
1 polymer ?
#
loop_
_entity_poly.entity_id
_entity_poly.type
_entity_poly.pdbx_seq_one_letter_code
_entity_poly.pdbx_strand_id
1 'polypeptide(L)'
;MKRSCRSDVALGGPPEKEAKTAASHNGEFARLPENIIRDVLHPIQMQQLGELAKIDGRWGEICREKSLVSGENGKLTRHYFAKFPNDTQAYWQHTLTDARKGAYPIVCTKITEQEAFDFYDPIATNLYGHLEIVIENSLEIPSTFLQKLGNRFSSLHLLAPEDTYNFNDHEIEFINRQLRSCHMQIVTISGQIDVSKILESVKIFTKSENFVRLDTSKSSPLPACVFMEYHQHWTERSFMSNRRKIDAVVDEKGKDELSKVFDFKSLCHNFNKDRVKTAQKPNNGDAGFGNDAVDNGDPAGNDQN
;
A
#
# COMPACT_ATOMS: atom_id res chain seq x y z
N MET A 1 2.27 4.36 91.71
CA MET A 1 3.74 4.46 91.87
C MET A 1 4.41 3.69 90.74
N LYS A 2 5.42 4.32 90.13
CA LYS A 2 6.52 3.78 89.29
C LYS A 2 6.23 3.16 87.90
N ARG A 3 6.91 3.83 86.95
CA ARG A 3 7.19 3.60 85.54
C ARG A 3 7.85 2.24 85.25
N SER A 4 7.73 1.76 84.00
CA SER A 4 8.93 1.46 83.19
C SER A 4 8.60 1.44 81.69
N CYS A 5 9.54 1.95 80.91
CA CYS A 5 9.50 2.19 79.47
C CYS A 5 10.02 0.99 78.67
N ARG A 6 9.50 0.74 77.46
CA ARG A 6 10.20 0.93 76.17
C ARG A 6 9.46 0.23 75.00
N SER A 7 9.56 0.92 73.87
CA SER A 7 9.25 0.55 72.49
C SER A 7 10.00 -0.71 72.03
N ASP A 8 9.42 -1.43 71.06
CA ASP A 8 10.06 -1.66 69.76
C ASP A 8 9.06 -2.18 68.70
N VAL A 9 9.41 -1.85 67.47
CA VAL A 9 8.67 -1.91 66.21
C VAL A 9 8.83 -3.28 65.52
N ALA A 10 7.77 -3.78 64.89
CA ALA A 10 7.85 -4.60 63.66
C ALA A 10 6.49 -4.47 62.94
N LEU A 11 6.37 -3.57 61.95
CA LEU A 11 6.61 -3.82 60.51
C LEU A 11 5.67 -4.87 59.93
N GLY A 12 4.90 -4.40 58.95
CA GLY A 12 3.67 -5.01 58.46
C GLY A 12 3.83 -6.32 57.71
N GLY A 13 2.89 -7.22 57.94
CA GLY A 13 2.56 -8.29 57.02
C GLY A 13 1.77 -7.73 55.82
N PRO A 14 1.98 -8.25 54.61
CA PRO A 14 1.38 -7.70 53.40
C PRO A 14 -0.13 -7.99 53.34
N PRO A 15 -0.92 -7.12 52.69
CA PRO A 15 -2.35 -7.31 52.53
C PRO A 15 -2.62 -8.48 51.57
N GLU A 16 -3.00 -9.60 52.16
CA GLU A 16 -3.56 -10.76 51.50
C GLU A 16 -4.95 -10.40 50.95
N LYS A 17 -5.06 -9.72 49.78
CA LYS A 17 -6.32 -9.61 49.01
C LYS A 17 -6.28 -8.89 47.63
N GLU A 18 -5.23 -8.95 46.82
CA GLU A 18 -5.30 -8.41 45.45
C GLU A 18 -4.57 -9.29 44.41
N ALA A 19 -5.02 -10.53 44.23
CA ALA A 19 -4.49 -11.41 43.17
C ALA A 19 -5.57 -12.24 42.47
N LYS A 20 -6.81 -11.72 42.32
CA LYS A 20 -7.90 -12.42 41.60
C LYS A 20 -8.67 -11.58 40.58
N THR A 21 -8.11 -10.46 40.13
CA THR A 21 -8.80 -9.57 39.16
C THR A 21 -7.94 -9.22 37.94
N ALA A 22 -7.00 -10.08 37.56
CA ALA A 22 -6.29 -9.97 36.27
C ALA A 22 -6.66 -11.08 35.28
N ALA A 23 -7.40 -12.12 35.71
CA ALA A 23 -7.76 -13.26 34.86
C ALA A 23 -9.10 -13.08 34.10
N SER A 24 -9.87 -12.02 34.35
CA SER A 24 -11.24 -11.91 33.82
C SER A 24 -11.36 -11.21 32.46
N HIS A 25 -10.39 -10.41 32.03
CA HIS A 25 -10.50 -9.66 30.76
C HIS A 25 -9.92 -10.41 29.54
N ASN A 26 -9.05 -11.41 29.76
CA ASN A 26 -8.49 -12.20 28.65
C ASN A 26 -9.48 -13.20 28.05
N GLY A 27 -10.55 -13.55 28.76
CA GLY A 27 -11.56 -14.50 28.29
C GLY A 27 -12.59 -13.91 27.32
N GLU A 28 -12.74 -12.59 27.27
CA GLU A 28 -13.75 -11.94 26.42
C GLU A 28 -13.35 -11.96 24.94
N PHE A 29 -12.07 -11.71 24.64
CA PHE A 29 -11.55 -11.77 23.26
C PHE A 29 -11.49 -13.19 22.70
N ALA A 30 -11.22 -14.20 23.54
CA ALA A 30 -11.22 -15.61 23.14
C ALA A 30 -12.62 -16.13 22.75
N ARG A 31 -13.68 -15.44 23.19
CA ARG A 31 -15.09 -15.80 22.94
C ARG A 31 -15.74 -15.03 21.80
N LEU A 32 -14.99 -14.18 21.09
CA LEU A 32 -15.54 -13.42 19.97
C LEU A 32 -16.12 -14.37 18.91
N PRO A 33 -17.29 -14.03 18.33
CA PRO A 33 -17.83 -14.76 17.20
C PRO A 33 -16.85 -14.80 16.03
N GLU A 34 -16.86 -15.89 15.28
CA GLU A 34 -15.91 -16.10 14.17
C GLU A 34 -15.97 -15.03 13.09
N ASN A 35 -17.16 -14.50 12.78
CA ASN A 35 -17.29 -13.41 11.82
C ASN A 35 -16.50 -12.17 12.28
N ILE A 36 -16.58 -11.82 13.57
CA ILE A 36 -15.83 -10.69 14.13
C ILE A 36 -14.32 -10.96 14.09
N ILE A 37 -13.90 -12.19 14.41
CA ILE A 37 -12.50 -12.59 14.33
C ILE A 37 -12.00 -12.47 12.88
N ARG A 38 -12.77 -12.97 11.90
CA ARG A 38 -12.46 -12.88 10.48
C ARG A 38 -12.36 -11.42 10.02
N ASP A 39 -13.25 -10.54 10.47
CA ASP A 39 -13.20 -9.11 10.15
C ASP A 39 -11.94 -8.43 10.70
N VAL A 40 -11.55 -8.74 11.94
CA VAL A 40 -10.32 -8.22 12.56
C VAL A 40 -9.06 -8.73 11.84
N LEU A 41 -9.05 -10.00 11.44
CA LEU A 41 -7.90 -10.61 10.78
C LEU A 41 -7.82 -10.31 9.28
N HIS A 42 -8.92 -9.86 8.66
CA HIS A 42 -8.99 -9.57 7.23
C HIS A 42 -7.90 -8.58 6.76
N PRO A 43 -7.74 -7.38 7.36
CA PRO A 43 -6.77 -6.39 6.90
C PRO A 43 -5.30 -6.72 7.23
N ILE A 44 -5.03 -7.73 8.08
CA ILE A 44 -3.67 -8.05 8.52
C ILE A 44 -2.96 -8.90 7.45
N GLN A 45 -1.73 -8.52 7.11
CA GLN A 45 -0.90 -9.26 6.15
C GLN A 45 -0.62 -10.67 6.66
N MET A 46 -0.67 -11.67 5.79
CA MET A 46 -0.55 -13.07 6.19
C MET A 46 0.77 -13.39 6.91
N GLN A 47 1.88 -12.73 6.54
CA GLN A 47 3.17 -12.88 7.22
C GLN A 47 3.10 -12.44 8.69
N GLN A 48 2.33 -11.39 8.99
CA GLN A 48 2.17 -10.85 10.34
C GLN A 48 1.24 -11.72 11.22
N LEU A 49 0.47 -12.62 10.61
CA LEU A 49 -0.38 -13.56 11.33
C LEU A 49 0.38 -14.77 11.89
N GLY A 50 1.70 -14.85 11.69
CA GLY A 50 2.50 -16.00 12.10
C GLY A 50 2.41 -16.33 13.59
N GLU A 51 2.49 -15.33 14.47
CA GLU A 51 2.37 -15.56 15.91
C GLU A 51 0.93 -15.90 16.31
N LEU A 52 -0.06 -15.25 15.71
CA LEU A 52 -1.48 -15.56 15.93
C LEU A 52 -1.84 -16.98 15.51
N ALA A 53 -1.27 -17.47 14.40
CA ALA A 53 -1.48 -18.82 13.89
C ALA A 53 -0.93 -19.92 14.81
N LYS A 54 -0.02 -19.58 15.74
CA LYS A 54 0.53 -20.51 16.74
C LYS A 54 -0.33 -20.61 18.00
N ILE A 55 -1.26 -19.68 18.21
CA ILE A 55 -2.12 -19.67 19.40
C ILE A 55 -3.16 -20.81 19.28
N ASP A 56 -3.44 -21.48 20.39
CA ASP A 56 -4.51 -22.47 20.46
C ASP A 56 -5.90 -21.82 20.53
N GLY A 57 -6.88 -22.49 19.93
CA GLY A 57 -8.26 -22.01 19.85
C GLY A 57 -8.57 -21.17 18.60
N ARG A 58 -9.76 -20.56 18.61
CA ARG A 58 -10.45 -20.07 17.41
C ARG A 58 -9.68 -19.02 16.59
N TRP A 59 -8.95 -18.14 17.27
CA TRP A 59 -8.09 -17.14 16.62
C TRP A 59 -6.98 -17.78 15.78
N GLY A 60 -6.30 -18.78 16.35
CA GLY A 60 -5.27 -19.52 15.63
C GLY A 60 -5.87 -20.36 14.50
N GLU A 61 -6.99 -21.03 14.75
CA GLU A 61 -7.69 -21.84 13.73
C GLU A 61 -8.05 -21.02 12.49
N ILE A 62 -8.70 -19.87 12.69
CA ILE A 62 -9.07 -18.97 11.59
C ILE A 62 -7.84 -18.42 10.86
N CYS A 63 -6.77 -18.07 11.59
CA CYS A 63 -5.51 -17.66 10.96
C CYS A 63 -4.94 -18.74 10.05
N ARG A 64 -4.98 -20.00 10.50
CA ARG A 64 -4.43 -21.16 9.77
C ARG A 64 -5.23 -21.52 8.53
N GLU A 65 -6.54 -21.29 8.55
CA GLU A 65 -7.41 -21.47 7.39
C GLU A 65 -7.20 -20.40 6.32
N LYS A 66 -6.65 -19.23 6.68
CA LYS A 66 -6.42 -18.15 5.73
C LYS A 66 -5.44 -18.61 4.66
N SER A 67 -5.88 -18.54 3.40
CA SER A 67 -5.03 -18.73 2.23
C SER A 67 -5.37 -17.68 1.18
N LEU A 68 -4.35 -17.17 0.50
CA LEU A 68 -4.53 -16.23 -0.60
C LEU A 68 -3.54 -16.50 -1.71
N VAL A 69 -3.86 -16.05 -2.92
CA VAL A 69 -2.96 -16.09 -4.07
C VAL A 69 -2.60 -14.67 -4.45
N SER A 70 -1.30 -14.41 -4.61
CA SER A 70 -0.76 -13.18 -5.18
C SER A 70 -0.10 -13.49 -6.53
N GLY A 71 0.09 -12.45 -7.34
CA GLY A 71 0.76 -12.52 -8.61
C GLY A 71 1.78 -11.39 -8.78
N GLU A 72 2.97 -11.71 -9.27
CA GLU A 72 4.00 -10.74 -9.69
C GLU A 72 4.60 -11.20 -11.02
N ASN A 73 4.60 -10.35 -12.05
CA ASN A 73 5.22 -10.59 -13.36
C ASN A 73 5.03 -12.02 -13.92
N GLY A 74 3.77 -12.44 -14.05
CA GLY A 74 3.46 -13.76 -14.59
C GLY A 74 3.74 -14.95 -13.66
N LYS A 75 4.00 -14.70 -12.37
CA LYS A 75 4.20 -15.75 -11.36
C LYS A 75 3.14 -15.67 -10.29
N LEU A 76 2.37 -16.75 -10.11
CA LEU A 76 1.38 -16.85 -9.03
C LEU A 76 1.99 -17.56 -7.81
N THR A 77 1.81 -16.97 -6.64
CA THR A 77 2.27 -17.50 -5.36
C THR A 77 1.09 -17.67 -4.41
N ARG A 78 0.88 -18.89 -3.93
CA ARG A 78 -0.07 -19.18 -2.86
C ARG A 78 0.60 -18.99 -1.51
N HIS A 79 -0.04 -18.24 -0.65
CA HIS A 79 0.36 -18.00 0.74
C HIS A 79 -0.61 -18.75 1.66
N TYR A 80 -0.07 -19.47 2.63
CA TYR A 80 -0.86 -20.23 3.61
C TYR A 80 0.01 -20.64 4.81
N PHE A 81 -0.61 -21.10 5.88
CA PHE A 81 0.08 -21.75 6.99
C PHE A 81 0.13 -23.26 6.77
N ALA A 82 1.34 -23.83 6.81
CA ALA A 82 1.57 -25.26 6.65
C ALA A 82 1.91 -25.89 8.00
N LYS A 83 1.40 -27.11 8.21
CA LYS A 83 1.73 -27.93 9.37
C LYS A 83 2.90 -28.84 9.02
N PHE A 84 4.00 -28.72 9.75
CA PHE A 84 5.18 -29.59 9.59
C PHE A 84 5.17 -30.77 10.58
N PRO A 85 5.94 -31.84 10.32
CA PRO A 85 5.93 -33.06 11.15
C PRO A 85 6.23 -32.86 12.64
N ASN A 86 6.89 -31.76 13.02
CA ASN A 86 7.20 -31.43 14.41
C ASN A 86 6.13 -30.55 15.08
N ASP A 87 4.90 -30.53 14.56
CA ASP A 87 3.78 -29.67 14.97
C ASP A 87 4.05 -28.15 14.90
N THR A 88 5.20 -27.74 14.35
CA THR A 88 5.49 -26.34 14.09
C THR A 88 4.69 -25.89 12.88
N GLN A 89 3.78 -24.94 13.13
CA GLN A 89 3.07 -24.25 12.06
C GLN A 89 3.88 -23.05 11.61
N ALA A 90 4.13 -22.99 10.31
CA ALA A 90 4.89 -21.91 9.72
C ALA A 90 4.19 -21.36 8.49
N TYR A 91 4.37 -20.05 8.30
CA TYR A 91 4.00 -19.39 7.07
C TYR A 91 4.79 -19.99 5.91
N TRP A 92 4.09 -20.30 4.81
CA TRP A 92 4.69 -20.88 3.62
C TRP A 92 4.23 -20.17 2.35
N GLN A 93 5.10 -20.21 1.35
CA GLN A 93 4.85 -19.68 0.01
C GLN A 93 5.10 -20.78 -1.00
N HIS A 94 4.16 -20.97 -1.92
CA HIS A 94 4.27 -21.98 -2.97
C HIS A 94 3.90 -21.37 -4.32
N THR A 95 4.84 -21.41 -5.27
CA THR A 95 4.57 -21.01 -6.65
C THR A 95 3.67 -22.03 -7.33
N LEU A 96 2.56 -21.56 -7.89
CA LEU A 96 1.59 -22.41 -8.58
C LEU A 96 2.10 -22.75 -9.99
N THR A 97 2.06 -24.02 -10.34
CA THR A 97 2.30 -24.48 -11.71
C THR A 97 0.99 -24.47 -12.52
N ASP A 98 1.13 -24.28 -13.84
CA ASP A 98 0.12 -23.86 -14.82
C ASP A 98 -1.27 -24.47 -14.74
N ALA A 99 -1.41 -25.71 -14.27
CA ALA A 99 -2.66 -26.46 -14.28
C ALA A 99 -3.81 -25.86 -13.43
N ARG A 100 -3.57 -24.82 -12.62
CA ARG A 100 -4.59 -24.20 -11.76
C ARG A 100 -4.66 -22.67 -11.82
N LYS A 101 -4.01 -22.02 -12.79
CA LYS A 101 -3.91 -20.55 -12.87
C LYS A 101 -5.28 -19.84 -12.90
N GLY A 102 -6.25 -20.40 -13.63
CA GLY A 102 -7.61 -19.84 -13.74
C GLY A 102 -8.57 -20.21 -12.61
N ALA A 103 -8.18 -21.05 -11.66
CA ALA A 103 -9.08 -21.58 -10.63
C ALA A 103 -9.11 -20.75 -9.35
N TYR A 104 -8.15 -19.84 -9.16
CA TYR A 104 -8.00 -19.10 -7.93
C TYR A 104 -8.32 -17.61 -8.13
N PRO A 105 -9.10 -17.01 -7.22
CA PRO A 105 -9.11 -15.56 -7.06
C PRO A 105 -7.71 -15.07 -6.67
N ILE A 106 -7.20 -14.05 -7.37
CA ILE A 106 -5.87 -13.45 -7.13
C ILE A 106 -6.06 -12.08 -6.46
N VAL A 107 -5.59 -11.97 -5.21
CA VAL A 107 -5.91 -10.86 -4.28
C VAL A 107 -4.99 -9.66 -4.43
N CYS A 108 -3.78 -9.92 -4.92
CA CYS A 108 -2.75 -8.91 -5.08
C CYS A 108 -2.01 -9.21 -6.37
N THR A 109 -1.99 -8.26 -7.30
CA THR A 109 -1.31 -8.40 -8.58
C THR A 109 -0.41 -7.21 -8.79
N LYS A 110 0.87 -7.52 -9.08
CA LYS A 110 1.88 -6.54 -9.46
C LYS A 110 2.38 -6.84 -10.87
N ILE A 111 2.39 -5.83 -11.73
CA ILE A 111 2.85 -5.89 -13.12
C ILE A 111 3.90 -4.82 -13.32
N THR A 112 5.11 -5.21 -13.70
CA THR A 112 6.20 -4.29 -14.05
C THR A 112 6.83 -4.61 -15.41
N GLU A 113 6.43 -5.72 -16.03
CA GLU A 113 7.00 -6.24 -17.28
C GLU A 113 5.89 -6.42 -18.33
N GLN A 114 6.21 -6.21 -19.61
CA GLN A 114 5.23 -6.24 -20.70
C GLN A 114 4.63 -7.65 -20.89
N GLU A 115 5.47 -8.67 -20.79
CA GLU A 115 5.13 -10.08 -20.96
C GLU A 115 4.16 -10.59 -19.89
N ALA A 116 4.09 -9.88 -18.74
CA ALA A 116 3.15 -10.22 -17.69
C ALA A 116 1.69 -10.03 -18.14
N PHE A 117 1.41 -9.13 -19.09
CA PHE A 117 0.05 -8.96 -19.61
C PHE A 117 -0.43 -10.20 -20.36
N ASP A 118 0.42 -10.84 -21.17
CA ASP A 118 0.07 -12.08 -21.86
C ASP A 118 -0.28 -13.20 -20.88
N PHE A 119 0.38 -13.21 -19.71
CA PHE A 119 0.07 -14.14 -18.64
C PHE A 119 -1.26 -13.84 -17.95
N TYR A 120 -1.52 -12.57 -17.61
CA TYR A 120 -2.68 -12.18 -16.82
C TYR A 120 -3.95 -12.01 -17.64
N ASP A 121 -3.85 -11.69 -18.94
CA ASP A 121 -4.99 -11.44 -19.81
C ASP A 121 -6.03 -12.58 -19.83
N PRO A 122 -5.64 -13.87 -19.91
CA PRO A 122 -6.59 -14.99 -19.85
C PRO A 122 -7.29 -15.14 -18.48
N ILE A 123 -6.72 -14.58 -17.41
CA ILE A 123 -7.18 -14.71 -16.03
C ILE A 123 -7.55 -13.36 -15.40
N ALA A 124 -7.70 -12.30 -16.20
CA ALA A 124 -7.95 -10.94 -15.74
C ALA A 124 -9.22 -10.84 -14.87
N THR A 125 -10.22 -11.66 -15.18
CA THR A 125 -11.49 -11.76 -14.41
C THR A 125 -11.32 -12.36 -13.02
N ASN A 126 -10.19 -12.98 -12.70
CA ASN A 126 -9.88 -13.51 -11.37
C ASN A 126 -9.11 -12.52 -10.50
N LEU A 127 -8.63 -11.41 -11.06
CA LEU A 127 -7.93 -10.37 -10.32
C LEU A 127 -8.93 -9.55 -9.48
N TYR A 128 -8.58 -9.27 -8.23
CA TYR A 128 -9.36 -8.44 -7.31
C TYR A 128 -8.48 -7.95 -6.15
N GLY A 129 -9.04 -7.13 -5.25
CA GLY A 129 -8.31 -6.66 -4.07
C GLY A 129 -7.31 -5.56 -4.42
N HIS A 130 -6.06 -5.90 -4.70
CA HIS A 130 -5.00 -4.94 -4.97
C HIS A 130 -4.40 -5.14 -6.37
N LEU A 131 -4.32 -4.07 -7.14
CA LEU A 131 -3.63 -4.01 -8.42
C LEU A 131 -2.57 -2.91 -8.40
N GLU A 132 -1.32 -3.29 -8.69
CA GLU A 132 -0.20 -2.38 -8.89
C GLU A 132 0.38 -2.60 -10.30
N ILE A 133 0.45 -1.53 -11.09
CA ILE A 133 1.11 -1.52 -12.39
C ILE A 133 2.19 -0.45 -12.32
N VAL A 134 3.45 -0.88 -12.45
CA VAL A 134 4.61 0.01 -12.55
C VAL A 134 4.92 0.19 -14.02
N ILE A 135 4.65 1.39 -14.52
CA ILE A 135 4.76 1.76 -15.92
C ILE A 135 6.14 2.37 -16.14
N GLU A 136 7.14 1.55 -16.43
CA GLU A 136 8.45 2.05 -16.86
C GLU A 136 8.44 2.41 -18.35
N ASN A 137 9.50 3.09 -18.85
CA ASN A 137 9.54 3.84 -20.13
C ASN A 137 9.03 3.13 -21.40
N SER A 138 8.84 1.80 -21.39
CA SER A 138 8.37 1.01 -22.54
C SER A 138 7.14 0.15 -22.26
N LEU A 139 6.57 0.21 -21.05
CA LEU A 139 5.42 -0.61 -20.69
C LEU A 139 4.13 0.04 -21.20
N GLU A 140 3.42 -0.67 -22.06
CA GLU A 140 2.12 -0.25 -22.60
C GLU A 140 1.03 -1.17 -22.06
N ILE A 141 0.05 -0.59 -21.35
CA ILE A 141 -1.04 -1.37 -20.79
C ILE A 141 -2.04 -1.71 -21.91
N PRO A 142 -2.27 -3.00 -22.24
CA PRO A 142 -3.22 -3.34 -23.29
C PRO A 142 -4.64 -2.91 -22.92
N SER A 143 -5.33 -2.18 -23.80
CA SER A 143 -6.70 -1.75 -23.55
C SER A 143 -7.66 -2.94 -23.39
N THR A 144 -7.41 -4.04 -24.11
CA THR A 144 -8.13 -5.31 -23.99
C THR A 144 -8.01 -5.92 -22.59
N PHE A 145 -6.83 -5.81 -21.97
CA PHE A 145 -6.61 -6.24 -20.60
C PHE A 145 -7.44 -5.39 -19.63
N LEU A 146 -7.38 -4.06 -19.75
CA LEU A 146 -8.15 -3.14 -18.91
C LEU A 146 -9.67 -3.35 -19.02
N GLN A 147 -10.18 -3.72 -20.20
CA GLN A 147 -11.60 -4.00 -20.41
C GLN A 147 -12.08 -5.28 -19.70
N LYS A 148 -11.20 -6.27 -19.53
CA LYS A 148 -11.52 -7.53 -18.83
C LYS A 148 -11.47 -7.41 -17.32
N LEU A 149 -10.75 -6.43 -16.80
CA LEU A 149 -10.66 -6.18 -15.36
C LEU A 149 -12.01 -5.75 -14.78
N GLY A 150 -12.47 -6.46 -13.76
CA GLY A 150 -13.67 -6.08 -13.01
C GLY A 150 -13.45 -4.85 -12.11
N ASN A 151 -14.48 -4.48 -11.36
CA ASN A 151 -14.45 -3.34 -10.42
C ASN A 151 -14.27 -3.78 -8.96
N ARG A 152 -13.57 -4.90 -8.72
CA ARG A 152 -13.46 -5.54 -7.39
C ARG A 152 -12.15 -5.22 -6.68
N PHE A 153 -11.46 -4.17 -7.11
CA PHE A 153 -10.25 -3.70 -6.45
C PHE A 153 -10.62 -2.79 -5.28
N SER A 154 -10.01 -3.06 -4.13
CA SER A 154 -9.96 -2.16 -2.98
C SER A 154 -8.78 -1.19 -3.05
N SER A 155 -7.76 -1.50 -3.86
CA SER A 155 -6.55 -0.70 -4.00
C SER A 155 -6.07 -0.71 -5.46
N LEU A 156 -5.80 0.47 -6.01
CA LEU A 156 -5.23 0.65 -7.34
C LEU A 156 -3.98 1.53 -7.26
N HIS A 157 -2.87 1.05 -7.81
CA HIS A 157 -1.61 1.77 -7.92
C HIS A 157 -1.17 1.77 -9.38
N LEU A 158 -1.19 2.93 -10.02
CA LEU A 158 -0.64 3.15 -11.36
C LEU A 158 0.59 4.04 -11.19
N LEU A 159 1.78 3.43 -11.29
CA LEU A 159 3.04 4.07 -10.95
C LEU A 159 3.86 4.32 -12.21
N ALA A 160 3.75 5.52 -12.79
CA ALA A 160 4.53 5.95 -13.95
C ALA A 160 5.52 7.09 -13.62
N PRO A 161 6.58 7.28 -14.42
CA PRO A 161 7.45 8.46 -14.37
C PRO A 161 6.65 9.75 -14.56
N GLU A 162 6.90 10.72 -13.68
CA GLU A 162 6.07 11.92 -13.49
C GLU A 162 6.03 12.85 -14.71
N ASP A 163 7.14 12.90 -15.46
CA ASP A 163 7.34 13.91 -16.50
C ASP A 163 7.09 13.41 -17.92
N THR A 164 6.87 12.10 -18.11
CA THR A 164 6.89 11.49 -19.46
C THR A 164 5.64 10.69 -19.79
N TYR A 165 4.95 10.14 -18.80
CA TYR A 165 3.81 9.28 -19.07
C TYR A 165 2.49 10.02 -19.00
N ASN A 166 1.77 10.04 -20.12
CA ASN A 166 0.43 10.60 -20.23
C ASN A 166 -0.58 9.47 -20.39
N PHE A 167 -1.54 9.39 -19.46
CA PHE A 167 -2.58 8.37 -19.53
C PHE A 167 -3.48 8.57 -20.74
N ASN A 168 -3.68 7.52 -21.54
CA ASN A 168 -4.56 7.52 -22.70
C ASN A 168 -6.04 7.37 -22.30
N ASP A 169 -6.96 7.56 -23.25
CA ASP A 169 -8.40 7.57 -22.93
C ASP A 169 -8.91 6.22 -22.38
N HIS A 170 -8.31 5.08 -22.76
CA HIS A 170 -8.69 3.77 -22.21
C HIS A 170 -8.25 3.61 -20.74
N GLU A 171 -7.07 4.11 -20.40
CA GLU A 171 -6.58 4.13 -19.02
C GLU A 171 -7.41 5.09 -18.16
N ILE A 172 -7.75 6.27 -18.70
CA ILE A 172 -8.63 7.24 -18.03
C ILE A 172 -10.03 6.64 -17.81
N GLU A 173 -10.59 5.92 -18.78
CA GLU A 173 -11.86 5.22 -18.64
C GLU A 173 -11.78 4.16 -17.54
N PHE A 174 -10.70 3.37 -17.52
CA PHE A 174 -10.45 2.39 -16.47
C PHE A 174 -10.36 3.05 -15.09
N ILE A 175 -9.58 4.11 -14.94
CA ILE A 175 -9.44 4.86 -13.67
C ILE A 175 -10.79 5.38 -13.21
N ASN A 176 -11.57 6.00 -14.10
CA ASN A 176 -12.92 6.48 -13.80
C ASN A 176 -13.83 5.36 -13.31
N ARG A 177 -13.79 4.20 -13.98
CA ARG A 177 -14.57 3.02 -13.61
C ARG A 177 -14.20 2.50 -12.22
N GLN A 178 -12.90 2.48 -11.91
CA GLN A 178 -12.39 2.02 -10.61
C GLN A 178 -12.73 3.01 -9.47
N LEU A 179 -12.60 4.31 -9.69
CA LEU A 179 -12.97 5.35 -8.71
C LEU A 179 -14.46 5.31 -8.33
N ARG A 180 -15.34 4.87 -9.25
CA ARG A 180 -16.77 4.69 -9.00
C ARG A 180 -17.13 3.36 -8.33
N SER A 181 -16.15 2.48 -8.11
CA SER A 181 -16.40 1.20 -7.45
C SER A 181 -16.72 1.41 -5.97
N CYS A 182 -17.75 0.71 -5.48
CA CYS A 182 -18.06 0.66 -4.05
C CYS A 182 -16.98 -0.10 -3.23
N HIS A 183 -16.11 -0.87 -3.88
CA HIS A 183 -15.04 -1.61 -3.21
C HIS A 183 -13.77 -0.80 -3.02
N MET A 184 -13.57 0.26 -3.82
CA MET A 184 -12.32 1.01 -3.84
C MET A 184 -12.09 1.76 -2.52
N GLN A 185 -10.85 1.71 -2.04
CA GLN A 185 -10.42 2.35 -0.79
C GLN A 185 -9.21 3.25 -1.00
N ILE A 186 -8.27 2.77 -1.81
CA ILE A 186 -6.96 3.41 -2.02
C ILE A 186 -6.72 3.55 -3.52
N VAL A 187 -6.43 4.76 -3.97
CA VAL A 187 -5.98 5.01 -5.33
C VAL A 187 -4.69 5.82 -5.28
N THR A 188 -3.66 5.34 -5.98
CA THR A 188 -2.38 6.04 -6.20
C THR A 188 -2.12 6.11 -7.68
N ILE A 189 -1.94 7.32 -8.21
CA ILE A 189 -1.64 7.56 -9.62
C ILE A 189 -0.41 8.47 -9.67
N SER A 190 0.69 7.99 -10.25
CA SER A 190 1.82 8.81 -10.68
C SER A 190 1.92 8.83 -12.20
N GLY A 191 2.52 9.88 -12.76
CA GLY A 191 2.42 10.21 -14.19
C GLY A 191 1.39 11.32 -14.42
N GLN A 192 1.33 11.89 -15.62
CA GLN A 192 0.47 13.03 -15.93
C GLN A 192 -0.96 12.59 -16.21
N ILE A 193 -1.89 13.07 -15.37
CA ILE A 193 -3.33 12.86 -15.54
C ILE A 193 -4.06 14.19 -15.59
N ASP A 194 -4.89 14.37 -16.60
CA ASP A 194 -5.83 15.48 -16.64
C ASP A 194 -6.94 15.23 -15.62
N VAL A 195 -6.81 15.87 -14.45
CA VAL A 195 -7.76 15.76 -13.34
C VAL A 195 -9.18 16.12 -13.78
N SER A 196 -9.37 17.00 -14.77
CA SER A 196 -10.69 17.36 -15.26
C SER A 196 -11.44 16.16 -15.85
N LYS A 197 -10.72 15.20 -16.45
CA LYS A 197 -11.29 13.96 -17.00
C LYS A 197 -11.73 12.95 -15.93
N ILE A 198 -11.24 13.07 -14.70
CA ILE A 198 -11.57 12.14 -13.59
C ILE A 198 -12.32 12.80 -12.44
N LEU A 199 -12.54 14.11 -12.49
CA LEU A 199 -13.02 14.92 -11.35
C LEU A 199 -14.34 14.40 -10.76
N GLU A 200 -15.33 14.10 -11.59
CA GLU A 200 -16.62 13.60 -11.10
C GLU A 200 -16.50 12.22 -10.43
N SER A 201 -15.64 11.35 -10.97
CA SER A 201 -15.40 10.04 -10.34
C SER A 201 -14.59 10.18 -9.05
N VAL A 202 -13.68 11.14 -8.97
CA VAL A 202 -12.97 11.50 -7.73
C VAL A 202 -13.95 11.98 -6.66
N LYS A 203 -14.92 12.84 -7.01
CA LYS A 203 -15.97 13.29 -6.07
C LYS A 203 -16.83 12.13 -5.56
N ILE A 204 -17.16 11.17 -6.43
CA ILE A 204 -17.87 9.95 -6.01
C ILE A 204 -17.00 9.12 -5.07
N PHE A 205 -15.73 8.94 -5.42
CA PHE A 205 -14.78 8.15 -4.64
C PHE A 205 -14.58 8.72 -3.22
N THR A 206 -14.38 10.03 -3.09
CA THR A 206 -14.23 10.67 -1.78
C THR A 206 -15.51 10.56 -0.93
N LYS A 207 -16.68 10.48 -1.56
CA LYS A 207 -17.97 10.24 -0.90
C LYS A 207 -18.26 8.78 -0.61
N SER A 208 -17.38 7.84 -0.99
CA SER A 208 -17.54 6.41 -0.67
C SER A 208 -17.30 6.16 0.81
N GLU A 209 -18.11 5.30 1.45
CA GLU A 209 -17.92 4.86 2.84
C GLU A 209 -16.58 4.17 3.06
N ASN A 210 -16.06 3.54 2.00
CA ASN A 210 -14.82 2.78 2.00
C ASN A 210 -13.58 3.62 1.66
N PHE A 211 -13.73 4.94 1.41
CA PHE A 211 -12.61 5.81 1.10
C PHE A 211 -11.56 5.83 2.21
N VAL A 212 -10.30 5.58 1.84
CA VAL A 212 -9.15 5.60 2.76
C VAL A 212 -8.07 6.57 2.29
N ARG A 213 -7.71 6.58 1.01
CA ARG A 213 -6.65 7.43 0.46
C ARG A 213 -6.81 7.67 -1.04
N LEU A 214 -6.59 8.91 -1.47
CA LEU A 214 -6.35 9.28 -2.86
C LEU A 214 -5.00 9.99 -2.94
N ASP A 215 -4.11 9.49 -3.77
CA ASP A 215 -2.81 10.09 -4.02
C ASP A 215 -2.62 10.34 -5.52
N THR A 216 -2.69 11.61 -5.89
CA THR A 216 -2.38 12.12 -7.23
C THR A 216 -1.20 13.10 -7.18
N SER A 217 -0.46 13.13 -6.07
CA SER A 217 0.51 14.18 -5.69
C SER A 217 1.57 14.47 -6.73
N LYS A 218 1.84 13.50 -7.59
CA LYS A 218 2.91 13.50 -8.61
C LYS A 218 2.43 13.85 -10.02
N SER A 219 1.15 14.20 -10.19
CA SER A 219 0.50 14.34 -11.50
C SER A 219 -0.03 15.75 -11.73
N SER A 220 -0.96 16.18 -10.89
CA SER A 220 -1.54 17.51 -10.83
C SER A 220 -2.27 17.66 -9.49
N PRO A 221 -2.23 18.85 -8.87
CA PRO A 221 -2.97 19.11 -7.65
C PRO A 221 -4.48 18.94 -7.87
N LEU A 222 -5.16 18.31 -6.93
CA LEU A 222 -6.62 18.20 -6.98
C LEU A 222 -7.25 19.55 -6.59
N PRO A 223 -8.39 19.94 -7.19
CA PRO A 223 -9.11 21.13 -6.77
C PRO A 223 -9.51 21.07 -5.29
N ALA A 224 -9.35 22.18 -4.56
CA ALA A 224 -9.70 22.27 -3.14
C ALA A 224 -11.16 21.88 -2.82
N CYS A 225 -12.09 22.13 -3.75
CA CYS A 225 -13.50 21.76 -3.59
C CYS A 225 -13.71 20.26 -3.33
N VAL A 226 -12.87 19.39 -3.90
CA VAL A 226 -12.93 17.94 -3.68
C VAL A 226 -12.68 17.60 -2.20
N PHE A 227 -11.72 18.27 -1.57
CA PHE A 227 -11.37 18.04 -0.17
C PHE A 227 -12.38 18.66 0.79
N MET A 228 -12.96 19.82 0.44
CA MET A 228 -14.05 20.42 1.22
C MET A 228 -15.30 19.53 1.21
N GLU A 229 -15.71 19.04 0.05
CA GLU A 229 -16.83 18.09 -0.09
C GLU A 229 -16.55 16.80 0.69
N TYR A 230 -15.33 16.26 0.61
CA TYR A 230 -14.92 15.10 1.40
C TYR A 230 -15.10 15.34 2.90
N HIS A 231 -14.59 16.46 3.42
CA HIS A 231 -14.65 16.74 4.85
C HIS A 231 -16.08 16.91 5.35
N GLN A 232 -16.94 17.59 4.60
CA GLN A 232 -18.35 17.72 4.96
C GLN A 232 -18.97 16.33 5.17
N HIS A 233 -18.83 15.43 4.20
CA HIS A 233 -19.34 14.07 4.31
C HIS A 233 -18.64 13.23 5.39
N TRP A 234 -17.34 13.43 5.60
CA TRP A 234 -16.59 12.73 6.63
C TRP A 234 -17.03 13.14 8.04
N THR A 235 -17.31 14.43 8.29
CA THR A 235 -17.83 14.90 9.58
C THR A 235 -19.23 14.37 9.90
N GLU A 236 -20.02 14.05 8.89
CA GLU A 236 -21.34 13.41 9.02
C GLU A 236 -21.24 11.92 9.35
N ARG A 237 -20.09 11.26 9.10
CA ARG A 237 -19.88 9.84 9.40
C ARG A 237 -19.49 9.64 10.86
N SER A 238 -20.46 9.25 11.66
CA SER A 238 -20.31 9.03 13.09
C SER A 238 -19.37 7.87 13.46
N PHE A 239 -18.45 8.18 14.39
CA PHE A 239 -18.00 7.38 15.55
C PHE A 239 -16.78 6.42 15.48
N MET A 240 -16.35 5.84 14.35
CA MET A 240 -15.32 4.76 14.38
C MET A 240 -14.11 4.91 13.43
N SER A 241 -13.98 6.01 12.68
CA SER A 241 -12.86 6.20 11.74
C SER A 241 -11.60 6.71 12.47
N ASN A 242 -10.70 5.79 12.81
CA ASN A 242 -9.38 6.06 13.42
C ASN A 242 -8.42 6.94 12.58
N ARG A 243 -8.82 7.37 11.37
CA ARG A 243 -8.06 8.32 10.56
C ARG A 243 -8.77 9.67 10.49
N ARG A 244 -8.29 10.61 11.30
CA ARG A 244 -8.66 12.03 11.28
C ARG A 244 -7.70 12.90 10.46
N LYS A 245 -6.96 12.29 9.53
CA LYS A 245 -5.94 12.97 8.73
C LYS A 245 -6.15 12.63 7.27
N ILE A 246 -6.11 13.66 6.44
CA ILE A 246 -6.13 13.58 4.99
C ILE A 246 -4.83 14.23 4.54
N ASP A 247 -4.05 13.51 3.74
CA ASP A 247 -2.92 14.10 3.03
C ASP A 247 -3.43 14.57 1.67
N ALA A 248 -3.22 15.85 1.36
CA ALA A 248 -3.71 16.50 0.16
C ALA A 248 -2.56 17.24 -0.52
N VAL A 249 -2.48 17.15 -1.84
CA VAL A 249 -1.61 18.00 -2.65
C VAL A 249 -2.49 18.93 -3.47
N VAL A 250 -2.33 20.22 -3.19
CA VAL A 250 -3.10 21.32 -3.76
C VAL A 250 -2.14 22.40 -4.26
N ASP A 251 -2.58 23.20 -5.22
CA ASP A 251 -1.88 24.42 -5.60
C ASP A 251 -2.01 25.49 -4.50
N GLU A 252 -1.29 26.61 -4.62
CA GLU A 252 -1.35 27.68 -3.61
C GLU A 252 -2.76 28.25 -3.44
N LYS A 253 -3.54 28.34 -4.53
CA LYS A 253 -4.94 28.75 -4.47
C LYS A 253 -5.78 27.77 -3.65
N GLY A 254 -5.61 26.48 -3.89
CA GLY A 254 -6.32 25.44 -3.17
C GLY A 254 -5.92 25.38 -1.70
N LYS A 255 -4.65 25.63 -1.37
CA LYS A 255 -4.17 25.78 0.01
C LYS A 255 -4.85 26.96 0.71
N ASP A 256 -4.94 28.11 0.06
CA ASP A 256 -5.64 29.29 0.60
C ASP A 256 -7.12 28.99 0.85
N GLU A 257 -7.78 28.31 -0.07
CA GLU A 257 -9.19 27.90 0.08
C GLU A 257 -9.38 26.92 1.25
N LEU A 258 -8.54 25.90 1.35
CA LEU A 258 -8.60 24.92 2.42
C LEU A 258 -8.23 25.52 3.78
N SER A 259 -7.38 26.57 3.84
CA SER A 259 -6.99 27.21 5.10
C SER A 259 -8.15 27.89 5.83
N LYS A 260 -9.23 28.19 5.10
CA LYS A 260 -10.45 28.77 5.65
C LYS A 260 -11.31 27.74 6.40
N VAL A 261 -11.10 26.45 6.13
CA VAL A 261 -11.95 25.34 6.61
C VAL A 261 -11.18 24.37 7.51
N PHE A 262 -9.87 24.24 7.32
CA PHE A 262 -9.03 23.26 8.02
C PHE A 262 -7.86 23.91 8.77
N ASP A 263 -7.60 23.43 9.99
CA ASP A 263 -6.38 23.73 10.72
C ASP A 263 -5.20 22.96 10.11
N PHE A 264 -4.32 23.66 9.40
CA PHE A 264 -3.15 23.04 8.81
C PHE A 264 -2.00 22.85 9.81
N LYS A 265 -1.51 21.61 9.92
CA LYS A 265 -0.11 21.38 10.31
C LYS A 265 0.71 21.24 9.05
N SER A 266 1.32 22.34 8.60
CA SER A 266 2.25 22.30 7.47
C SER A 266 3.41 21.35 7.78
N LEU A 267 3.48 20.22 7.08
CA LEU A 267 4.71 19.44 6.96
C LEU A 267 5.48 20.03 5.78
N CYS A 268 6.30 21.04 6.04
CA CYS A 268 7.21 21.57 5.02
C CYS A 268 8.22 20.46 4.66
N HIS A 269 7.98 19.72 3.59
CA HIS A 269 9.07 19.02 2.91
C HIS A 269 9.80 20.08 2.08
N ASN A 270 10.90 20.59 2.64
CA ASN A 270 11.88 21.33 1.87
C ASN A 270 12.42 20.38 0.79
N PHE A 271 11.84 20.40 -0.40
CA PHE A 271 12.50 19.90 -1.60
C PHE A 271 13.78 20.74 -1.76
N ASN A 272 14.89 20.16 -1.32
CA ASN A 272 16.10 20.93 -1.06
C ASN A 272 16.61 21.57 -2.35
N LYS A 273 16.72 22.90 -2.28
CA LYS A 273 17.37 23.80 -3.23
C LYS A 273 18.90 23.63 -3.21
N ASP A 274 19.41 22.39 -3.26
CA ASP A 274 20.85 22.13 -3.26
C ASP A 274 21.46 21.98 -4.66
N ARG A 275 20.70 22.24 -5.73
CA ARG A 275 21.25 22.21 -7.10
C ARG A 275 21.61 23.56 -7.70
N VAL A 276 21.56 24.64 -6.95
CA VAL A 276 22.04 25.95 -7.42
C VAL A 276 22.85 26.65 -6.33
N LYS A 277 24.11 26.23 -6.17
CA LYS A 277 25.21 27.07 -5.68
C LYS A 277 26.56 26.37 -5.85
N THR A 278 27.01 26.27 -7.09
CA THR A 278 28.40 26.56 -7.43
C THR A 278 28.38 27.52 -8.61
N ALA A 279 28.62 28.79 -8.28
CA ALA A 279 28.87 29.89 -9.21
C ALA A 279 29.95 29.47 -10.23
N GLN A 280 29.76 29.72 -11.53
CA GLN A 280 30.32 30.89 -12.23
C GLN A 280 31.77 31.18 -11.79
N LYS A 281 32.78 31.19 -12.67
CA LYS A 281 32.86 31.98 -13.92
C LYS A 281 34.17 31.63 -14.72
N PRO A 282 34.49 32.30 -15.84
CA PRO A 282 34.97 31.69 -17.09
C PRO A 282 36.50 31.79 -17.28
N ASN A 283 37.04 31.19 -18.34
CA ASN A 283 38.17 31.80 -19.05
C ASN A 283 38.29 31.32 -20.50
N ASN A 284 38.63 32.30 -21.35
CA ASN A 284 38.82 32.21 -22.79
C ASN A 284 40.20 31.65 -23.18
N GLY A 285 40.27 31.15 -24.43
CA GLY A 285 41.48 31.00 -25.24
C GLY A 285 42.18 29.66 -25.08
N ASP A 286 42.87 29.09 -26.06
CA ASP A 286 43.12 29.36 -27.47
C ASP A 286 43.95 28.16 -27.98
N ALA A 287 43.89 27.89 -29.29
CA ALA A 287 44.84 27.12 -30.11
C ALA A 287 45.20 25.64 -29.78
N GLY A 288 45.23 24.82 -30.84
CA GLY A 288 46.41 23.96 -31.08
C GLY A 288 46.17 22.49 -31.46
N PHE A 289 46.33 22.24 -32.76
CA PHE A 289 46.69 20.99 -33.45
C PHE A 289 47.47 19.90 -32.68
N GLY A 290 47.30 18.63 -33.10
CA GLY A 290 48.38 17.63 -33.02
C GLY A 290 47.93 16.18 -33.05
N ASN A 291 48.20 15.49 -34.16
CA ASN A 291 48.12 14.04 -34.36
C ASN A 291 49.05 13.28 -33.39
N ASP A 292 48.75 12.02 -33.07
CA ASP A 292 49.50 10.87 -33.62
C ASP A 292 49.01 9.53 -33.05
N ALA A 293 49.26 8.51 -33.86
CA ALA A 293 48.72 7.16 -33.85
C ALA A 293 49.52 6.17 -32.96
N VAL A 294 49.27 4.89 -33.24
CA VAL A 294 50.04 3.66 -32.93
C VAL A 294 49.43 2.88 -31.75
N ASP A 295 48.55 1.90 -32.00
CA ASP A 295 48.81 0.55 -32.54
C ASP A 295 49.46 -0.38 -31.51
N ASN A 296 48.76 -1.47 -31.20
CA ASN A 296 49.29 -2.84 -31.19
C ASN A 296 48.28 -3.83 -30.59
N GLY A 297 47.94 -4.86 -31.36
CA GLY A 297 47.99 -6.22 -30.84
C GLY A 297 46.67 -6.94 -30.53
N ASP A 298 46.02 -7.42 -31.59
CA ASP A 298 45.28 -8.71 -31.69
C ASP A 298 46.11 -9.93 -31.17
N PRO A 299 45.62 -11.20 -31.19
CA PRO A 299 44.26 -11.76 -31.18
C PRO A 299 44.13 -13.05 -30.31
N ALA A 300 42.97 -13.70 -30.45
CA ALA A 300 42.75 -15.16 -30.48
C ALA A 300 42.33 -15.90 -29.19
N GLY A 301 41.32 -16.75 -29.37
CA GLY A 301 41.05 -17.87 -28.47
C GLY A 301 39.63 -18.40 -28.53
N ASN A 302 39.30 -19.12 -29.61
CA ASN A 302 38.27 -20.17 -29.62
C ASN A 302 38.38 -21.05 -28.35
N ASP A 303 37.25 -21.57 -27.86
CA ASP A 303 37.05 -23.02 -27.92
C ASP A 303 35.63 -23.45 -27.54
N GLN A 304 35.22 -24.49 -28.26
CA GLN A 304 33.99 -25.26 -28.13
C GLN A 304 34.04 -26.17 -26.89
N ASN A 305 32.88 -26.34 -26.24
CA ASN A 305 32.38 -27.63 -25.77
C ASN A 305 30.89 -27.51 -25.45
#